data_AF-A0A1F6RJF7-F1
#
_entry.id   AF-A0A1F6RJF7-F1
#
_cell.length_a   1.000
_cell.length_b   1.000
_cell.length_c   1.000
_cell.angle_alpha   90.00
_cell.angle_beta   90.00
_cell.angle_gamma   90.00
#
_symmetry.space_group_name_H-M   'P 1'
#
loop_
_entity.id
_entity.type
_entity.pdbx_description
1 polymer ?
#
loop_
_entity_poly.entity_id
_entity_poly.type
_entity_poly.pdbx_seq_one_letter_code
_entity_poly.pdbx_strand_id
1 'polypeptide(L)'
;MKIIYILFLVFTFGFIFNSISAKNEHPGKIIFYSVKGKYGTCNTCHTNGDTALRWNMETMSVDPEEGRKIPSLKGIGERKDPEQIERSIKLMQKLFEFKLTDEQIKDLVDYISTL
;
A
#
# COMPACT_ATOMS: atom_id res chain seq x y z
N MET A 1 45.07 -15.62 12.44
CA MET A 1 43.82 -15.50 13.23
C MET A 1 43.08 -14.17 13.06
N LYS A 2 43.75 -13.00 12.96
CA LYS A 2 43.07 -11.68 12.87
C LYS A 2 42.16 -11.47 11.63
N ILE A 3 42.49 -12.02 10.47
CA ILE A 3 41.73 -11.81 9.22
C ILE A 3 40.37 -12.54 9.24
N ILE A 4 40.29 -13.70 9.91
CA ILE A 4 39.05 -14.48 10.04
C ILE A 4 37.99 -13.72 10.86
N TYR A 5 38.41 -13.03 11.92
CA TYR A 5 37.50 -12.20 12.73
C TYR A 5 36.95 -10.99 11.96
N ILE A 6 37.75 -10.39 11.07
CA ILE A 6 37.33 -9.25 10.24
C ILE A 6 36.28 -9.70 9.20
N LEU A 7 36.52 -10.84 8.55
CA LEU A 7 35.57 -11.42 7.59
C LEU A 7 34.24 -11.82 8.27
N PHE A 8 34.31 -12.38 9.47
CA PHE A 8 33.12 -12.73 10.25
C PHE A 8 32.31 -11.49 10.65
N LEU A 9 32.97 -10.41 11.10
CA LEU A 9 32.32 -9.15 11.45
C LEU A 9 31.63 -8.49 10.25
N VAL A 10 32.26 -8.48 9.07
CA VAL A 10 31.67 -7.92 7.85
C VAL A 10 30.44 -8.71 7.41
N PHE A 11 30.48 -10.04 7.51
CA PHE A 11 29.34 -10.88 7.17
C PHE A 11 28.15 -10.69 8.12
N THR A 12 28.39 -10.60 9.43
CA THR A 12 27.31 -10.36 10.41
C THR A 12 26.74 -8.95 10.30
N PHE A 13 27.57 -7.94 10.08
CA PHE A 13 27.09 -6.56 9.89
C PHE A 13 26.28 -6.41 8.59
N GLY A 14 26.74 -6.98 7.47
CA GLY A 14 26.00 -6.96 6.21
C GLY A 14 24.62 -7.62 6.30
N PHE A 15 24.51 -8.71 7.08
CA PHE A 15 23.25 -9.42 7.29
C PHE A 15 22.26 -8.63 8.18
N ILE A 16 22.77 -7.96 9.22
CA ILE A 16 21.96 -7.13 10.11
C ILE A 16 21.41 -5.90 9.35
N PHE A 17 22.22 -5.23 8.53
CA PHE A 17 21.78 -4.04 7.79
C PHE A 17 20.74 -4.34 6.70
N ASN A 18 20.87 -5.46 5.97
CA ASN A 18 19.83 -5.88 5.01
C ASN A 18 18.51 -6.26 5.72
N SER A 19 18.60 -6.84 6.92
CA SER A 19 17.42 -7.23 7.71
C SER A 19 16.71 -6.02 8.36
N ILE A 20 17.42 -4.91 8.60
CA ILE A 20 16.83 -3.66 9.12
C ILE A 20 16.10 -2.90 8.02
N SER A 21 16.62 -2.88 6.79
CA SER A 21 15.98 -2.18 5.67
C SER A 21 14.65 -2.82 5.26
N ALA A 22 14.56 -4.15 5.25
CA ALA A 22 13.31 -4.88 5.03
C ALA A 22 12.32 -4.79 6.20
N LYS A 23 12.80 -4.53 7.43
CA LYS A 23 11.95 -4.38 8.64
C LYS A 23 11.22 -3.03 8.73
N ASN A 24 11.57 -2.06 7.89
CA ASN A 24 11.03 -0.70 7.95
C ASN A 24 9.96 -0.41 6.89
N GLU A 25 9.59 -1.36 6.04
CA GLU A 25 8.43 -1.17 5.17
C GLU A 25 7.15 -1.45 5.95
N HIS A 26 6.30 -0.42 6.08
CA HIS A 26 4.97 -0.53 6.68
C HIS A 26 4.21 -1.68 6.01
N PRO A 27 3.71 -2.71 6.72
CA PRO A 27 3.01 -3.85 6.11
C PRO A 27 1.85 -3.42 5.20
N GLY A 28 1.11 -2.38 5.61
CA GLY A 28 0.09 -1.72 4.79
C GLY A 28 0.57 -1.17 3.45
N LYS A 29 1.81 -0.67 3.36
CA LYS A 29 2.43 -0.25 2.09
C LYS A 29 2.52 -1.44 1.15
N ILE A 30 3.05 -2.58 1.64
CA ILE A 30 3.15 -3.79 0.82
C ILE A 30 1.77 -4.18 0.27
N ILE A 31 0.74 -4.16 1.13
CA ILE A 31 -0.64 -4.45 0.73
C ILE A 31 -1.13 -3.50 -0.37
N PHE A 32 -0.94 -2.19 -0.18
CA PHE A 32 -1.37 -1.14 -1.11
C PHE A 32 -0.83 -1.35 -2.53
N TYR A 33 0.43 -1.79 -2.64
CA TYR A 33 1.10 -1.96 -3.93
C TYR A 33 0.95 -3.36 -4.53
N SER A 34 0.71 -4.41 -3.72
CA SER A 34 0.83 -5.81 -4.18
C SER A 34 -0.47 -6.62 -4.17
N VAL A 35 -1.44 -6.32 -3.30
CA VAL A 35 -2.70 -7.08 -3.27
C VAL A 35 -3.58 -6.66 -4.43
N LYS A 36 -3.84 -7.62 -5.31
CA LYS A 36 -4.58 -7.42 -6.56
C LYS A 36 -6.03 -7.90 -6.43
N GLY A 37 -6.96 -7.03 -6.75
CA GLY A 37 -8.36 -7.36 -7.04
C GLY A 37 -8.60 -7.50 -8.54
N LYS A 38 -9.88 -7.56 -8.93
CA LYS A 38 -10.34 -7.70 -10.31
C LYS A 38 -9.78 -6.64 -11.26
N TYR A 39 -9.64 -5.41 -10.80
CA TYR A 39 -9.24 -4.26 -11.61
C TYR A 39 -7.83 -3.74 -11.34
N GLY A 40 -7.02 -4.46 -10.55
CA GLY A 40 -5.66 -4.05 -10.19
C GLY A 40 -5.44 -3.95 -8.68
N THR A 41 -4.42 -3.20 -8.28
CA THR A 41 -4.08 -2.95 -6.87
C THR A 41 -4.60 -1.57 -6.44
N CYS A 42 -4.48 -1.23 -5.15
CA CYS A 42 -4.84 0.12 -4.69
C CYS A 42 -4.02 1.19 -5.46
N ASN A 43 -2.74 0.92 -5.71
CA ASN A 43 -1.86 1.78 -6.50
C ASN A 43 -2.28 1.94 -7.98
N THR A 44 -3.07 1.02 -8.54
CA THR A 44 -3.59 1.18 -9.92
C THR A 44 -4.49 2.40 -10.03
N CYS A 45 -5.34 2.65 -9.03
CA CYS A 45 -6.25 3.80 -8.99
C CYS A 45 -5.65 4.99 -8.21
N HIS A 46 -4.77 4.70 -7.26
CA HIS A 46 -4.17 5.69 -6.37
C HIS A 46 -2.64 5.70 -6.49
N THR A 47 -2.10 6.09 -7.65
CA THR A 47 -0.66 6.02 -7.95
C THR A 47 0.17 6.78 -6.91
N ASN A 48 0.94 6.04 -6.10
CA ASN A 48 1.70 6.56 -4.95
C ASN A 48 0.86 7.41 -3.98
N GLY A 49 -0.39 6.99 -3.74
CA GLY A 49 -1.36 7.71 -2.91
C GLY A 49 -1.98 8.93 -3.59
N ASP A 50 -1.52 9.31 -4.77
CA ASP A 50 -2.16 10.36 -5.57
C ASP A 50 -3.29 9.81 -6.44
N THR A 51 -3.92 10.66 -7.27
CA THR A 51 -4.91 10.19 -8.25
C THR A 51 -4.23 9.57 -9.47
N ALA A 52 -4.73 8.40 -9.90
CA ALA A 52 -4.32 7.80 -11.17
C ALA A 52 -5.12 8.32 -12.38
N LEU A 53 -5.93 9.39 -12.25
CA LEU A 53 -6.83 10.03 -13.24
C LEU A 53 -8.33 9.83 -12.90
N ARG A 54 -9.08 9.12 -13.74
CA ARG A 54 -10.53 8.98 -13.65
C ARG A 54 -10.92 7.51 -13.76
N TRP A 55 -12.00 7.13 -13.08
CA TRP A 55 -12.57 5.79 -13.15
C TRP A 55 -13.73 5.80 -14.15
N ASN A 56 -13.55 5.08 -15.25
CA ASN A 56 -14.58 4.86 -16.25
C ASN A 56 -15.42 3.64 -15.85
N MET A 57 -16.71 3.86 -15.57
CA MET A 57 -17.64 2.82 -15.13
C MET A 57 -18.08 1.88 -16.25
N GLU A 58 -17.96 2.29 -17.52
CA GLU A 58 -18.36 1.48 -18.68
C GLU A 58 -17.28 0.47 -19.01
N THR A 59 -16.02 0.91 -19.02
CA THR A 59 -14.86 0.04 -19.30
C THR A 59 -14.30 -0.63 -18.04
N MET A 60 -14.71 -0.17 -16.86
CA MET A 60 -14.18 -0.61 -15.56
C MET A 60 -12.65 -0.50 -15.49
N SER A 61 -12.13 0.65 -15.94
CA SER A 61 -10.69 0.94 -16.00
C SER A 61 -10.39 2.39 -15.61
N VAL A 62 -9.11 2.65 -15.35
CA VAL A 62 -8.59 4.01 -15.24
C VAL A 62 -8.50 4.62 -16.63
N ASP A 63 -8.99 5.85 -16.77
CA ASP A 63 -9.05 6.61 -18.02
C ASP A 63 -8.59 8.07 -17.78
N PRO A 64 -7.80 8.67 -18.68
CA PRO A 64 -7.37 10.06 -18.54
C PRO A 64 -8.46 11.11 -18.79
N GLU A 65 -9.46 10.80 -19.61
CA GLU A 65 -10.40 11.77 -20.17
C GLU A 65 -11.83 11.53 -19.68
N GLU A 66 -12.24 10.27 -19.54
CA GLU A 66 -13.63 9.88 -19.29
C GLU A 66 -13.88 9.38 -17.85
N GLY A 67 -15.15 9.43 -17.42
CA GLY A 67 -15.55 8.90 -16.11
C GLY A 67 -15.36 9.86 -14.94
N ARG A 68 -15.37 9.31 -13.72
CA ARG A 68 -15.33 10.09 -12.46
C ARG A 68 -13.91 10.24 -11.94
N LYS A 69 -13.52 11.45 -11.53
CA LYS A 69 -12.20 11.68 -10.94
C LYS A 69 -11.96 10.76 -9.75
N ILE A 70 -10.85 10.03 -9.76
CA ILE A 70 -10.41 9.23 -8.62
C ILE A 70 -9.82 10.18 -7.59
N PRO A 71 -10.28 10.18 -6.32
CA PRO A 71 -9.75 11.09 -5.31
C PRO A 71 -8.30 10.76 -4.96
N SER A 72 -7.51 11.78 -4.66
CA SER A 72 -6.18 11.61 -4.07
C SER A 72 -6.34 11.15 -2.61
N LEU A 73 -5.48 10.24 -2.17
CA LEU A 73 -5.40 9.81 -0.76
C LEU A 73 -4.41 10.66 0.04
N LYS A 74 -3.66 11.58 -0.59
CA LYS A 74 -2.73 12.47 0.11
C LYS A 74 -3.42 13.31 1.18
N GLY A 75 -2.90 13.30 2.41
CA GLY A 75 -3.47 13.94 3.59
C GLY A 75 -4.83 13.38 4.01
N ILE A 76 -5.16 12.13 3.66
CA ILE A 76 -6.50 11.58 3.98
C ILE A 76 -6.70 11.40 5.49
N GLY A 77 -5.64 11.11 6.24
CA GLY A 77 -5.70 11.01 7.71
C GLY A 77 -6.09 12.31 8.42
N GLU A 78 -5.90 13.47 7.77
CA GLU A 78 -6.36 14.76 8.30
C GLU A 78 -7.86 15.01 8.06
N ARG A 79 -8.45 14.27 7.10
CA ARG A 79 -9.84 14.47 6.63
C ARG A 79 -10.79 13.36 7.06
N LYS A 80 -10.25 12.20 7.45
CA LYS A 80 -11.01 11.02 7.81
C LYS A 80 -10.37 10.32 8.99
N ASP A 81 -11.20 9.90 9.93
CA ASP A 81 -10.75 9.02 11.01
C ASP A 81 -10.43 7.60 10.47
N PRO A 82 -9.63 6.81 11.21
CA PRO A 82 -9.27 5.45 10.81
C PRO A 82 -10.48 4.54 10.52
N GLU A 83 -11.59 4.69 11.24
CA GLU A 83 -12.80 3.88 11.06
C GLU A 83 -13.51 4.19 9.73
N GLN A 84 -13.48 5.45 9.29
CA GLN A 84 -13.97 5.87 7.98
C GLN A 84 -13.10 5.31 6.84
N ILE A 85 -11.77 5.28 7.04
CA ILE A 85 -10.83 4.67 6.08
C ILE A 85 -11.09 3.16 6.01
N GLU A 86 -11.22 2.49 7.15
CA GLU A 86 -11.52 1.05 7.24
C GLU A 86 -12.82 0.69 6.51
N ARG A 87 -13.91 1.42 6.77
CA ARG A 87 -15.19 1.23 6.07
C ARG A 87 -15.05 1.36 4.56
N SER A 88 -14.23 2.32 4.10
CA SER A 88 -13.96 2.53 2.68
C SER A 88 -13.18 1.36 2.08
N ILE A 89 -12.16 0.85 2.77
CA ILE A 89 -11.39 -0.33 2.36
C ILE A 89 -12.31 -1.56 2.27
N LYS A 90 -13.15 -1.81 3.27
CA LYS A 90 -14.11 -2.94 3.27
C LYS A 90 -15.12 -2.85 2.12
N LEU A 91 -15.57 -1.63 1.79
CA LEU A 91 -16.42 -1.42 0.62
C LEU A 91 -15.67 -1.72 -0.69
N MET A 92 -14.45 -1.19 -0.84
CA MET A 92 -13.63 -1.45 -2.04
C MET A 92 -13.28 -2.93 -2.19
N GLN A 93 -13.00 -3.62 -1.10
CA GLN A 93 -12.78 -5.07 -1.07
C GLN A 93 -13.96 -5.83 -1.72
N LYS A 94 -15.19 -5.44 -1.40
CA LYS A 94 -16.39 -6.03 -2.00
C LYS A 94 -16.55 -5.67 -3.48
N LEU A 95 -16.31 -4.41 -3.84
CA LEU A 95 -16.53 -3.92 -5.22
C LEU A 95 -15.45 -4.36 -6.21
N PHE A 96 -14.21 -4.48 -5.75
CA PHE A 96 -13.04 -4.82 -6.55
C PHE A 96 -12.58 -6.27 -6.34
N GLU A 97 -13.33 -7.04 -5.54
CA GLU A 97 -13.17 -8.49 -5.35
C GLU A 97 -11.75 -8.93 -4.90
N PHE A 98 -11.06 -8.11 -4.12
CA PHE A 98 -9.83 -8.53 -3.42
C PHE A 98 -10.15 -9.14 -2.05
N LYS A 99 -9.16 -9.73 -1.37
CA LYS A 99 -9.34 -10.31 -0.03
C LYS A 99 -8.20 -9.90 0.89
N LEU A 100 -8.56 -9.33 2.03
CA LEU A 100 -7.71 -8.97 3.15
C LEU A 100 -8.31 -9.54 4.43
N THR A 101 -7.46 -10.02 5.33
CA THR A 101 -7.84 -10.32 6.72
C THR A 101 -8.07 -9.02 7.50
N ASP A 102 -8.70 -9.10 8.67
CA ASP A 102 -8.90 -7.91 9.52
C ASP A 102 -7.56 -7.28 9.94
N GLU A 103 -6.52 -8.08 10.18
CA GLU A 103 -5.15 -7.60 10.47
C GLU A 103 -4.56 -6.85 9.27
N GLN A 104 -4.68 -7.40 8.06
CA GLN A 104 -4.23 -6.74 6.83
C GLN A 104 -5.00 -5.45 6.54
N ILE A 105 -6.30 -5.41 6.87
CA ILE A 105 -7.10 -4.19 6.76
C ILE A 105 -6.55 -3.14 7.73
N LYS A 106 -6.27 -3.50 8.99
CA LYS A 106 -5.68 -2.59 9.96
C LYS A 106 -4.33 -2.04 9.48
N ASP A 107 -3.44 -2.92 9.02
CA ASP A 107 -2.15 -2.52 8.46
C ASP A 107 -2.32 -1.54 7.29
N LEU A 108 -3.29 -1.77 6.41
CA LEU A 108 -3.58 -0.89 5.29
C LEU A 108 -4.17 0.47 5.74
N VAL A 109 -5.04 0.47 6.76
CA VAL A 109 -5.58 1.70 7.37
C VAL A 109 -4.44 2.53 7.94
N ASP A 110 -3.55 1.92 8.71
CA ASP A 110 -2.42 2.60 9.34
C ASP A 110 -1.53 3.25 8.28
N TYR A 111 -1.22 2.54 7.18
CA TYR A 111 -0.46 3.11 6.06
C TYR A 111 -1.20 4.27 5.38
N ILE A 112 -2.46 4.06 4.96
CA ILE A 112 -3.25 5.06 4.24
C ILE A 112 -3.44 6.32 5.07
N SER A 113 -3.55 6.18 6.40
CA SER A 113 -3.67 7.33 7.31
C SER A 113 -2.43 8.23 7.34
N THR A 114 -1.27 7.72 6.89
CA THR A 114 -0.02 8.49 6.79
C THR A 114 0.25 9.10 5.41
N LEU A 115 -0.59 8.80 4.42
CA LEU A 115 -0.48 9.35 3.06
C LEU A 115 -0.89 10.82 3.01
#